data_AF-A0A0B7FTE0-F1
#
_entry.id   AF-A0A0B7FTE0-F1
#
_cell.length_a   1.000
_cell.length_b   1.000
_cell.length_c   1.000
_cell.angle_alpha   90.00
_cell.angle_beta   90.00
_cell.angle_gamma   90.00
#
_symmetry.space_group_name_H-M   'P 1'
#
loop_
_entity.id
_entity.type
_entity.pdbx_description
1 polymer ?
#
loop_
_entity_poly.entity_id
_entity_poly.type
_entity_poly.pdbx_seq_one_letter_code
_entity_poly.pdbx_strand_id
1 'polypeptide(L)'
;MQLSSPSRPASISSRAYTPSPISPGPGALASNGNVKITYTLAQSIQSSPHFAVLLESLRSRVQPLRNLHWKPTAGTLPNSSIRTVQYVDAELVPLDLGMSSARLSAVDGFGGDGTARSQIPGTVLAKPFINLWLGMCEVRPTRMTEDLGDSLRNQDADMYKNIVRRQLKDWVASVTTQSKRDQEWLIVLVNMSSPGQDAAGSAGKRLFQMKGSVIDRMRADFTLAKRDRCVQLNYVTGGQDDPAAWTELIAKIKDAIITTLDSRIADRIDDVRRTEAQRAVPGWNFCTFFVLKESIAESFEGMTLLDAALLQYTELEASFYQVLKEKNLSWFGKLGGTTPGDDAAPLLSVIKKPYRDLIMSNNISVFDFRYEYD
;
A
#
# COMPACT_ATOMS: atom_id res chain seq x y z
N MET A 1 -27.64 -1.91 -82.06
CA MET A 1 -26.19 -2.02 -81.80
C MET A 1 -25.82 -0.93 -80.82
N GLN A 2 -25.47 -1.35 -79.60
CA GLN A 2 -24.16 -1.09 -78.97
C GLN A 2 -24.00 0.36 -78.45
N LEU A 3 -23.47 0.63 -77.28
CA LEU A 3 -23.14 -0.12 -76.06
C LEU A 3 -22.72 1.01 -75.11
N SER A 4 -23.29 1.04 -73.91
CA SER A 4 -22.84 1.87 -72.82
C SER A 4 -21.42 1.47 -72.39
N SER A 5 -20.57 2.45 -72.10
CA SER A 5 -19.33 2.25 -71.32
C SER A 5 -18.91 3.55 -70.62
N PRO A 6 -18.27 3.44 -69.44
CA PRO A 6 -18.48 4.35 -68.33
C PRO A 6 -17.26 5.23 -68.01
N SER A 7 -17.54 6.34 -67.33
CA SER A 7 -16.57 7.28 -66.75
C SER A 7 -15.69 6.61 -65.68
N ARG A 8 -14.37 6.79 -65.84
CA ARG A 8 -13.27 6.35 -64.96
C ARG A 8 -13.53 6.61 -63.46
N PRO A 9 -13.19 5.67 -62.56
CA PRO A 9 -13.12 5.92 -61.12
C PRO A 9 -11.79 6.58 -60.73
N ALA A 10 -11.85 7.47 -59.74
CA ALA A 10 -10.71 8.14 -59.12
C ALA A 10 -9.82 7.14 -58.37
N SER A 11 -8.51 7.34 -58.47
CA SER A 11 -7.47 6.54 -57.82
C SER A 11 -7.54 6.64 -56.30
N ILE A 12 -7.73 5.50 -55.63
CA ILE A 12 -7.58 5.36 -54.18
C ILE A 12 -6.07 5.34 -53.88
N SER A 13 -5.56 6.39 -53.25
CA SER A 13 -4.21 6.42 -52.70
C SER A 13 -4.17 5.53 -51.44
N SER A 14 -3.48 4.39 -51.52
CA SER A 14 -3.20 3.53 -50.37
C SER A 14 -2.22 4.23 -49.41
N ARG A 15 -2.73 4.93 -48.40
CA ARG A 15 -1.92 5.27 -47.23
C ARG A 15 -1.73 4.01 -46.42
N ALA A 16 -0.54 3.43 -46.50
CA ALA A 16 -0.09 2.37 -45.61
C ALA A 16 -0.19 2.85 -44.16
N TYR A 17 -0.93 2.12 -43.34
CA TYR A 17 -1.06 2.35 -41.91
C TYR A 17 0.25 1.90 -41.25
N THR A 18 1.13 2.85 -40.93
CA THR A 18 2.29 2.58 -40.07
C THR A 18 1.83 2.66 -38.62
N PRO A 19 1.83 1.56 -37.85
CA PRO A 19 1.49 1.62 -36.44
C PRO A 19 2.55 2.46 -35.72
N SER A 20 2.13 3.60 -35.18
CA SER A 20 2.97 4.39 -34.29
C SER A 20 3.13 3.61 -32.98
N PRO A 21 4.33 3.54 -32.39
CA PRO A 21 4.51 2.94 -31.08
C PRO A 21 3.65 3.71 -30.07
N ILE A 22 2.71 3.00 -29.44
CA ILE A 22 1.88 3.53 -28.36
C ILE A 22 2.83 3.78 -27.19
N SER A 23 3.28 5.03 -27.04
CA SER A 23 3.76 5.49 -25.75
C SER A 23 2.57 5.46 -24.78
N PRO A 24 2.67 4.80 -23.62
CA PRO A 24 1.64 4.92 -22.59
C PRO A 24 1.62 6.38 -22.12
N GLY A 25 0.59 7.12 -22.53
CA GLY A 25 0.30 8.43 -21.97
C GLY A 25 -0.07 8.29 -20.48
N PRO A 26 0.27 9.27 -19.64
CA PRO A 26 -0.02 9.23 -18.22
C PRO A 26 -1.52 9.38 -18.02
N GLY A 27 -2.21 8.27 -17.74
CA GLY A 27 -3.67 8.28 -17.58
C GLY A 27 -4.32 6.90 -17.42
N ALA A 28 -3.62 5.80 -17.69
CA ALA A 28 -4.06 4.47 -17.28
C ALA A 28 -3.58 4.16 -15.85
N LEU A 29 -4.48 3.63 -15.00
CA LEU A 29 -4.19 3.09 -13.66
C LEU A 29 -3.90 4.11 -12.53
N ALA A 30 -4.62 5.23 -12.46
CA ALA A 30 -4.58 6.09 -11.28
C ALA A 30 -5.52 5.60 -10.16
N SER A 31 -5.31 4.37 -9.70
CA SER A 31 -5.42 4.08 -8.27
C SER A 31 -4.12 3.41 -7.90
N ASN A 32 -3.22 4.17 -7.27
CA ASN A 32 -1.91 3.75 -6.81
C ASN A 32 -2.00 2.40 -6.07
N GLY A 33 -1.82 1.29 -6.79
CA GLY A 33 -1.84 -0.10 -6.29
C GLY A 33 -0.62 -0.45 -5.44
N ASN A 34 0.13 0.56 -4.99
CA ASN A 34 1.36 0.39 -4.25
C ASN A 34 1.06 0.37 -2.76
N VAL A 35 1.77 -0.50 -2.04
CA VAL A 35 1.68 -0.56 -0.58
C VAL A 35 2.28 0.71 0.00
N LYS A 36 1.47 1.55 0.64
CA LYS A 36 1.98 2.78 1.27
C LYS A 36 2.63 2.49 2.62
N ILE A 37 3.90 2.86 2.77
CA ILE A 37 4.66 2.84 4.02
C ILE A 37 4.89 4.29 4.44
N THR A 38 4.37 4.67 5.60
CA THR A 38 4.59 6.00 6.16
C THR A 38 5.84 6.00 7.03
N TYR A 39 6.56 7.12 7.11
CA TYR A 39 7.71 7.25 8.02
C TYR A 39 7.74 8.57 8.80
N THR A 40 8.28 8.53 10.01
CA THR A 40 8.55 9.68 10.87
C THR A 40 10.03 9.69 11.24
N LEU A 41 10.69 10.83 11.07
CA LEU A 41 12.10 11.00 11.42
C LEU A 41 12.22 11.69 12.77
N ALA A 42 12.99 11.11 13.68
CA ALA A 42 13.38 11.77 14.93
C ALA A 42 14.29 12.98 14.65
N GLN A 43 14.27 13.98 15.53
CA GLN A 43 15.15 15.16 15.37
C GLN A 43 16.63 14.78 15.29
N SER A 44 17.05 13.72 16.01
CA SER A 44 18.42 13.23 15.99
C SER A 44 18.87 12.81 14.59
N ILE A 45 18.03 12.09 13.85
CA ILE A 45 18.38 11.63 12.49
C ILE A 45 18.24 12.75 11.45
N GLN A 46 17.27 13.66 11.60
CA GLN A 46 17.10 14.81 10.69
C GLN A 46 18.33 15.73 10.69
N SER A 47 19.02 15.83 11.83
CA SER A 47 20.25 16.62 11.94
C SER A 47 21.49 15.98 11.29
N SER A 48 21.41 14.70 10.89
CA SER A 48 22.53 13.97 10.28
C SER A 48 22.65 14.25 8.78
N PRO A 49 23.81 14.66 8.25
CA PRO A 49 23.97 14.94 6.82
C PRO A 49 23.79 13.69 5.92
N HIS A 50 23.79 12.50 6.51
CA HIS A 50 23.68 11.23 5.80
C HIS A 50 22.24 10.68 5.74
N PHE A 51 21.25 11.35 6.34
CA PHE A 51 19.89 10.81 6.40
C PHE A 51 19.25 10.66 5.01
N ALA A 52 19.54 11.59 4.08
CA ALA A 52 18.95 11.55 2.74
C ALA A 52 19.40 10.30 1.98
N VAL A 53 20.68 9.93 2.10
CA VAL A 53 21.23 8.73 1.49
C VAL A 53 20.66 7.48 2.15
N LEU A 54 20.52 7.46 3.49
CA LEU A 54 19.87 6.37 4.20
C LEU A 54 18.43 6.12 3.72
N LEU A 55 17.66 7.20 3.55
CA LEU A 55 16.27 7.10 3.11
C LEU A 55 16.17 6.56 1.67
N GLU A 56 17.10 6.96 0.81
CA GLU A 56 17.19 6.43 -0.56
C GLU A 56 17.63 4.95 -0.58
N SER A 57 18.57 4.57 0.29
CA SER A 57 18.93 3.16 0.52
C SER A 57 17.73 2.34 1.00
N LEU A 58 16.88 2.88 1.87
CA LEU A 58 15.64 2.21 2.28
C LEU A 58 14.65 2.12 1.12
N ARG A 59 14.42 3.22 0.38
CA ARG A 59 13.49 3.28 -0.77
C ARG A 59 13.83 2.24 -1.84
N SER A 60 15.10 2.18 -2.26
CA SER A 60 15.57 1.21 -3.26
C SER A 60 15.42 -0.25 -2.82
N ARG A 61 15.35 -0.52 -1.51
CA ARG A 61 15.18 -1.87 -0.97
C ARG A 61 13.73 -2.28 -0.79
N VAL A 62 12.80 -1.33 -0.76
CA VAL A 62 11.35 -1.60 -0.66
C VAL A 62 10.64 -1.52 -2.03
N GLN A 63 11.34 -1.13 -3.10
CA GLN A 63 10.81 -1.03 -4.47
C GLN A 63 11.64 -1.88 -5.45
N PRO A 64 11.28 -3.15 -5.72
CA PRO A 64 10.12 -3.90 -5.22
C PRO A 64 10.45 -4.81 -4.01
N LEU A 65 9.49 -4.97 -3.09
CA LEU A 65 9.53 -6.04 -2.10
C LEU A 65 9.16 -7.37 -2.76
N ARG A 66 10.06 -8.36 -2.69
CA ARG A 66 9.86 -9.67 -3.33
C ARG A 66 9.58 -10.79 -2.34
N ASN A 67 8.88 -11.82 -2.80
CA ASN A 67 8.66 -13.07 -2.06
C ASN A 67 8.02 -12.83 -0.67
N LEU A 68 6.85 -12.20 -0.63
CA LEU A 68 6.08 -12.14 0.62
C LEU A 68 5.19 -13.38 0.68
N HIS A 69 5.25 -14.11 1.78
CA HIS A 69 4.43 -15.30 1.97
C HIS A 69 3.21 -14.93 2.81
N TRP A 70 2.05 -14.94 2.18
CA TRP A 70 0.77 -14.73 2.86
C TRP A 70 0.13 -16.08 3.15
N LYS A 71 -0.16 -16.34 4.43
CA LYS A 71 -1.00 -17.46 4.84
C LYS A 71 -2.35 -16.88 5.26
N PRO A 72 -3.38 -16.97 4.42
CA PRO A 72 -4.68 -16.40 4.76
C PRO A 72 -5.26 -17.11 6.00
N THR A 73 -5.76 -16.33 6.95
CA THR A 73 -6.50 -16.87 8.10
C THR A 73 -7.83 -17.49 7.64
N ALA A 74 -8.40 -18.44 8.40
CA ALA A 74 -9.65 -19.12 8.00
C ALA A 74 -10.83 -18.16 7.69
N GLY A 75 -10.82 -16.94 8.24
CA GLY A 75 -11.79 -15.90 7.94
C GLY A 75 -11.63 -15.23 6.57
N THR A 76 -10.41 -15.16 6.02
CA THR A 76 -10.10 -14.54 4.74
C THR A 76 -10.28 -15.50 3.58
N LEU A 77 -9.65 -16.69 3.63
CA LEU A 77 -9.85 -17.75 2.64
C LEU A 77 -9.87 -19.11 3.36
N PRO A 78 -11.03 -19.78 3.44
CA PRO A 78 -11.14 -21.07 4.12
C PRO A 78 -10.19 -22.10 3.49
N ASN A 79 -9.45 -22.86 4.32
CA ASN A 79 -8.55 -23.93 3.90
C ASN A 79 -7.48 -23.55 2.86
N SER A 80 -7.12 -22.27 2.77
CA SER A 80 -6.15 -21.83 1.78
C SER A 80 -4.71 -22.21 2.14
N SER A 81 -3.97 -22.65 1.13
CA SER A 81 -2.52 -22.84 1.21
C SER A 81 -1.81 -21.49 1.29
N ILE A 82 -0.54 -21.53 1.71
CA ILE A 82 0.33 -20.34 1.68
C ILE A 82 0.41 -19.83 0.23
N ARG A 83 0.12 -18.56 0.03
CA ARG A 83 0.24 -17.85 -1.24
C ARG A 83 1.50 -17.00 -1.23
N THR A 84 2.20 -16.96 -2.37
CA THR A 84 3.42 -16.15 -2.50
C THR A 84 3.12 -14.94 -3.38
N VAL A 85 3.25 -13.75 -2.79
CA VAL A 85 3.31 -12.48 -3.52
C VAL A 85 4.72 -12.37 -4.09
N GLN A 86 4.83 -12.46 -5.43
CA GLN A 86 6.12 -12.47 -6.11
C GLN A 86 6.85 -11.14 -5.95
N TYR A 87 6.13 -10.04 -6.18
CA TYR A 87 6.62 -8.70 -5.96
C TYR A 87 5.47 -7.78 -5.57
N VAL A 88 5.77 -6.75 -4.80
CA VAL A 88 4.87 -5.64 -4.54
C VAL A 88 5.69 -4.37 -4.43
N ASP A 89 5.24 -3.32 -5.09
CA ASP A 89 5.87 -2.01 -4.95
C ASP A 89 5.36 -1.34 -3.69
N ALA A 90 6.29 -0.96 -2.82
CA ALA A 90 5.96 -0.22 -1.61
C ALA A 90 6.40 1.23 -1.75
N GLU A 91 5.47 2.17 -1.61
CA GLU A 91 5.75 3.59 -1.66
C GLU A 91 6.09 4.13 -0.26
N LEU A 92 7.28 4.69 -0.10
CA LEU A 92 7.71 5.31 1.14
C LEU A 92 7.34 6.81 1.15
N VAL A 93 6.43 7.19 2.04
CA VAL A 93 5.88 8.56 2.16
C VAL A 93 6.06 9.12 3.57
N PRO A 94 6.29 10.43 3.76
CA PRO A 94 6.29 11.03 5.10
C PRO A 94 4.95 10.82 5.80
N LEU A 95 4.96 10.58 7.11
CA LEU A 95 3.74 10.52 7.90
C LEU A 95 3.19 11.94 8.08
N ASP A 96 2.04 12.21 7.45
CA ASP A 96 1.27 13.42 7.72
C ASP A 96 0.16 13.12 8.74
N LEU A 97 0.31 13.66 9.95
CA LEU A 97 -0.71 13.59 10.99
C LEU A 97 -1.74 14.73 10.88
N GLY A 98 -1.78 15.43 9.73
CA GLY A 98 -2.70 16.54 9.48
C GLY A 98 -2.27 17.86 10.14
N MET A 99 -0.99 17.99 10.51
CA MET A 99 -0.44 19.22 11.11
C MET A 99 0.16 20.17 10.06
N SER A 100 0.34 19.71 8.81
CA SER A 100 0.85 20.56 7.73
C SER A 100 -0.31 21.13 6.90
N SER A 101 -0.63 22.41 7.12
CA SER A 101 -1.64 23.18 6.37
C SER A 101 -1.15 23.58 4.95
N ALA A 102 -0.32 22.75 4.30
CA ALA A 102 0.33 23.12 3.05
C ALA A 102 0.31 21.99 2.01
N ARG A 103 -0.78 21.98 1.24
CA ARG A 103 -0.83 21.66 -0.20
C ARG A 103 -0.05 20.41 -0.63
N LEU A 104 -0.63 19.24 -0.37
CA LEU A 104 -0.65 18.19 -1.39
C LEU A 104 -2.00 18.23 -2.09
N SER A 105 -1.91 18.31 -3.40
CA SER A 105 -2.98 18.52 -4.37
C SER A 105 -4.23 17.70 -4.08
N ALA A 106 -5.37 18.39 -4.15
CA ALA A 106 -6.70 17.85 -4.34
C ALA A 106 -6.82 17.11 -5.70
N VAL A 107 -6.10 15.99 -5.82
CA VAL A 107 -6.26 14.99 -6.88
C VAL A 107 -6.61 13.62 -6.28
N ASP A 108 -6.24 13.36 -5.03
CA ASP A 108 -6.74 12.20 -4.29
C ASP A 108 -7.80 12.66 -3.29
N GLY A 109 -9.07 12.45 -3.63
CA GLY A 109 -10.21 12.82 -2.82
C GLY A 109 -10.29 12.04 -1.51
N PHE A 110 -9.56 12.47 -0.48
CA PHE A 110 -9.78 12.04 0.90
C PHE A 110 -9.38 13.18 1.87
N GLY A 111 -10.19 14.23 1.91
CA GLY A 111 -10.12 15.28 2.91
C GLY A 111 -11.49 15.51 3.51
N GLY A 112 -11.78 14.80 4.61
CA GLY A 112 -12.88 15.05 5.54
C GLY A 112 -14.30 15.13 4.98
N ASP A 113 -15.16 14.17 5.34
CA ASP A 113 -16.48 14.62 5.77
C ASP A 113 -17.18 13.67 6.74
N GLY A 114 -17.73 14.27 7.79
CA GLY A 114 -18.66 13.69 8.74
C GLY A 114 -20.10 13.75 8.22
N THR A 115 -20.31 13.58 6.92
CA THR A 115 -21.63 13.53 6.32
C THR A 115 -21.76 12.29 5.45
N ALA A 116 -22.73 11.45 5.81
CA ALA A 116 -23.19 10.35 5.00
C ALA A 116 -23.43 10.80 3.55
N ARG A 117 -22.60 10.33 2.59
CA ARG A 117 -22.98 9.99 1.19
C ARG A 117 -21.85 9.73 0.18
N SER A 118 -20.57 9.83 0.53
CA SER A 118 -19.50 9.27 -0.33
C SER A 118 -18.74 8.17 0.40
N GLN A 119 -19.30 6.95 0.34
CA GLN A 119 -18.79 5.74 1.00
C GLN A 119 -18.33 4.71 -0.05
N ILE A 120 -17.56 5.09 -1.07
CA ILE A 120 -16.98 4.09 -1.98
C ILE A 120 -15.88 3.36 -1.23
N PRO A 121 -16.03 2.06 -0.93
CA PRO A 121 -14.96 1.26 -0.38
C PRO A 121 -13.93 1.06 -1.50
N GLY A 122 -12.84 1.83 -1.48
CA GLY A 122 -11.68 1.58 -2.34
C GLY A 122 -10.88 0.36 -1.89
N THR A 123 -9.85 0.01 -2.67
CA THR A 123 -8.87 -1.02 -2.31
C THR A 123 -8.32 -0.83 -0.89
N VAL A 124 -8.02 -1.93 -0.20
CA VAL A 124 -7.39 -1.89 1.13
C VAL A 124 -5.99 -1.25 1.12
N LEU A 125 -5.40 -1.10 -0.08
CA LEU A 125 -4.13 -0.42 -0.36
C LEU A 125 -4.20 1.10 -0.25
N ALA A 126 -5.40 1.69 -0.28
CA ALA A 126 -5.57 3.14 -0.21
C ALA A 126 -5.03 3.75 1.10
N LYS A 127 -5.00 2.95 2.17
CA LYS A 127 -4.52 3.35 3.50
C LYS A 127 -3.10 2.85 3.75
N PRO A 128 -2.24 3.59 4.47
CA PRO A 128 -0.87 3.17 4.77
C PRO A 128 -0.86 1.86 5.57
N PHE A 129 0.01 0.93 5.19
CA PHE A 129 0.11 -0.40 5.78
C PHE A 129 0.87 -0.39 7.09
N ILE A 130 1.96 0.37 7.13
CA ILE A 130 2.88 0.40 8.25
C ILE A 130 3.43 1.82 8.43
N ASN A 131 3.53 2.24 9.69
CA ASN A 131 4.20 3.47 10.10
C ASN A 131 5.58 3.16 10.67
N LEU A 132 6.63 3.72 10.07
CA LEU A 132 8.01 3.59 10.52
C LEU A 132 8.40 4.80 11.36
N TRP A 133 9.05 4.58 12.48
CA TRP A 133 9.81 5.63 13.18
C TRP A 133 11.29 5.36 12.99
N LEU A 134 12.05 6.36 12.53
CA LEU A 134 13.50 6.26 12.39
C LEU A 134 14.17 7.26 13.31
N GLY A 135 15.11 6.79 14.13
CA GLY A 135 15.87 7.67 15.00
C GLY A 135 17.21 7.10 15.40
N MET A 136 18.07 7.97 15.93
CA MET A 136 19.40 7.64 16.41
C MET A 136 19.48 7.90 17.92
N CYS A 137 20.20 7.03 18.62
CA CYS A 137 20.61 7.20 20.02
C CYS A 137 22.14 7.15 20.06
N GLU A 138 22.81 8.18 19.58
CA GLU A 138 24.28 8.24 19.61
C GLU A 138 24.76 9.63 19.99
N VAL A 139 25.72 9.68 20.91
CA VAL A 139 26.58 10.83 21.18
C VAL A 139 27.92 10.65 20.46
N ARG A 140 28.22 11.49 19.47
CA ARG A 140 29.45 11.40 18.65
C ARG A 140 30.71 11.51 19.54
N PRO A 141 31.57 10.48 19.64
CA PRO A 141 32.82 10.60 20.37
C PRO A 141 33.89 11.27 19.51
N THR A 142 34.55 12.31 20.04
CA THR A 142 35.56 13.06 19.27
C THR A 142 36.91 12.34 19.18
N ARG A 143 37.21 11.36 20.07
CA ARG A 143 38.41 10.50 20.05
C ARG A 143 38.14 9.19 20.80
N MET A 144 38.54 8.05 20.24
CA MET A 144 38.47 6.75 20.91
C MET A 144 39.64 6.60 21.90
N THR A 145 39.31 6.53 23.19
CA THR A 145 40.15 5.90 24.21
C THR A 145 39.32 4.76 24.83
N GLU A 146 39.93 3.60 25.06
CA GLU A 146 39.21 2.35 25.39
C GLU A 146 38.35 2.42 26.68
N ASP A 147 38.65 3.34 27.60
CA ASP A 147 37.87 3.61 28.82
C ASP A 147 36.55 4.40 28.59
N LEU A 148 36.31 4.95 27.39
CA LEU A 148 35.13 5.79 27.13
C LEU A 148 33.87 4.98 26.78
N GLY A 149 34.00 3.67 26.53
CA GLY A 149 32.91 2.82 26.05
C GLY A 149 31.73 2.71 27.02
N ASP A 150 32.00 2.51 28.31
CA ASP A 150 30.93 2.45 29.32
C ASP A 150 30.33 3.82 29.63
N SER A 151 31.11 4.90 29.51
CA SER A 151 30.60 6.28 29.64
C SER A 151 29.62 6.63 28.50
N LEU A 152 29.97 6.30 27.25
CA LEU A 152 29.10 6.50 26.08
C LEU A 152 27.83 5.64 26.16
N ARG A 153 27.94 4.36 26.55
CA ARG A 153 26.77 3.49 26.75
C ARG A 153 25.82 4.05 27.81
N ASN A 154 26.34 4.64 28.87
CA ASN A 154 25.54 5.31 29.89
C ASN A 154 24.87 6.59 29.35
N GLN A 155 25.55 7.36 28.50
CA GLN A 155 24.97 8.53 27.85
C GLN A 155 23.84 8.16 26.87
N ASP A 156 24.00 7.12 26.05
CA ASP A 156 22.93 6.66 25.14
C ASP A 156 21.73 6.12 25.94
N ALA A 157 21.99 5.42 27.03
CA ALA A 157 21.00 4.94 27.98
C ALA A 157 20.20 6.09 28.62
N ASP A 158 20.85 7.18 28.97
CA ASP A 158 20.22 8.37 29.57
C ASP A 158 19.48 9.20 28.52
N MET A 159 20.02 9.34 27.31
CA MET A 159 19.34 9.96 26.17
C MET A 159 18.04 9.23 25.84
N TYR A 160 18.07 7.89 25.85
CA TYR A 160 16.86 7.09 25.69
C TYR A 160 15.84 7.38 26.79
N LYS A 161 16.24 7.27 28.06
CA LYS A 161 15.35 7.46 29.21
C LYS A 161 14.71 8.85 29.25
N ASN A 162 15.48 9.89 28.95
CA ASN A 162 15.06 11.27 29.17
C ASN A 162 14.33 11.89 27.97
N ILE A 163 14.69 11.47 26.75
CA ILE A 163 14.22 12.10 25.50
C ILE A 163 13.46 11.09 24.64
N VAL A 164 14.16 10.07 24.13
CA VAL A 164 13.64 9.21 23.05
C VAL A 164 12.45 8.37 23.51
N ARG A 165 12.45 7.86 24.74
CA ARG A 165 11.35 7.05 25.30
C ARG A 165 10.03 7.81 25.32
N ARG A 166 10.06 9.10 25.69
CA ARG A 166 8.86 9.96 25.72
C ARG A 166 8.39 10.25 24.30
N GLN A 167 9.30 10.64 23.41
CA GLN A 167 8.97 10.88 21.99
C GLN A 167 8.34 9.65 21.32
N LEU A 168 8.88 8.45 21.59
CA LEU A 168 8.33 7.20 21.07
C LEU A 168 6.94 6.90 21.64
N LYS A 169 6.71 7.11 22.94
CA LYS A 169 5.38 6.93 23.53
C LYS A 169 4.34 7.87 22.91
N ASP A 170 4.70 9.14 22.74
CA ASP A 170 3.82 10.15 22.15
C ASP A 170 3.55 9.83 20.67
N TRP A 171 4.58 9.41 19.92
CA TRP A 171 4.43 8.98 18.53
C TRP A 171 3.56 7.73 18.40
N VAL A 172 3.81 6.68 19.18
CA VAL A 172 2.98 5.46 19.16
C VAL A 172 1.53 5.80 19.52
N ALA A 173 1.30 6.67 20.51
CA ALA A 173 -0.04 7.13 20.86
C ALA A 173 -0.71 7.89 19.70
N SER A 174 0.03 8.74 18.98
CA SER A 174 -0.49 9.45 17.80
C SER A 174 -0.88 8.48 16.68
N VAL A 175 -0.01 7.53 16.34
CA VAL A 175 -0.25 6.56 15.27
C VAL A 175 -1.40 5.62 15.63
N THR A 176 -1.52 5.19 16.88
CA THR A 176 -2.60 4.27 17.32
C THR A 176 -3.95 4.97 17.51
N THR A 177 -3.97 6.20 18.01
CA THR A 177 -5.21 6.91 18.34
C THR A 177 -5.77 7.68 17.14
N GLN A 178 -4.91 8.37 16.37
CA GLN A 178 -5.36 9.25 15.29
C GLN A 178 -5.70 8.48 14.00
N SER A 179 -5.09 7.32 13.77
CA SER A 179 -5.34 6.54 12.55
C SER A 179 -6.65 5.73 12.55
N LYS A 180 -7.42 5.79 13.65
CA LYS A 180 -8.77 5.20 13.84
C LYS A 180 -8.91 3.69 13.57
N ARG A 181 -7.82 2.95 13.35
CA ARG A 181 -7.75 1.48 13.34
C ARG A 181 -6.33 1.06 13.72
N ASP A 182 -6.16 -0.17 14.20
CA ASP A 182 -4.88 -0.78 14.59
C ASP A 182 -3.86 -0.80 13.44
N GLN A 183 -3.29 0.36 13.11
CA GLN A 183 -2.24 0.46 12.10
C GLN A 183 -0.96 -0.14 12.67
N GLU A 184 -0.34 -0.99 11.85
CA GLU A 184 0.95 -1.56 12.18
C GLU A 184 2.01 -0.45 12.24
N TRP A 185 2.94 -0.58 13.17
CA TRP A 185 4.06 0.33 13.33
C TRP A 185 5.34 -0.42 13.68
N LEU A 186 6.47 0.21 13.38
CA LEU A 186 7.80 -0.33 13.62
C LEU A 186 8.77 0.80 14.01
N ILE A 187 9.58 0.54 15.04
CA ILE A 187 10.61 1.45 15.53
C ILE A 187 11.96 0.96 14.99
N VAL A 188 12.64 1.82 14.25
CA VAL A 188 13.95 1.57 13.64
C VAL A 188 15.00 2.45 14.34
N LEU A 189 15.87 1.82 15.13
CA LEU A 189 17.04 2.45 15.70
C LEU A 189 18.19 2.38 14.70
N VAL A 190 18.64 3.53 14.21
CA VAL A 190 19.73 3.62 13.23
C VAL A 190 21.04 3.92 13.96
N ASN A 191 22.01 3.02 13.83
CA ASN A 191 23.40 3.24 14.23
C ASN A 191 24.20 3.57 12.99
N MET A 192 24.77 4.76 12.90
CA MET A 192 25.58 5.17 11.75
C MET A 192 27.06 4.97 12.06
N SER A 193 27.80 4.28 11.20
CA SER A 193 29.26 4.18 11.32
C SER A 193 29.99 4.70 10.07
N SER A 194 31.25 5.11 10.25
CA SER A 194 32.11 5.58 9.15
C SER A 194 32.92 4.44 8.55
N PRO A 195 33.19 4.44 7.24
CA PRO A 195 33.99 3.39 6.60
C PRO A 195 35.39 3.35 7.21
N GLY A 196 35.82 2.17 7.66
CA GLY A 196 37.13 1.93 8.26
C GLY A 196 37.17 1.93 9.80
N GLN A 197 36.09 2.35 10.48
CA GLN A 197 36.05 2.36 11.95
C GLN A 197 35.73 0.97 12.56
N ASP A 198 35.10 0.07 11.77
CA ASP A 198 34.59 -1.23 12.25
C ASP A 198 35.38 -2.46 11.74
N ALA A 199 36.30 -2.28 10.77
CA ALA A 199 37.04 -3.40 10.16
C ALA A 199 38.01 -4.08 11.15
N ALA A 200 38.43 -3.39 12.21
CA ALA A 200 39.36 -3.92 13.22
C ALA A 200 38.67 -4.60 14.43
N GLY A 201 37.33 -4.57 14.54
CA GLY A 201 36.64 -5.02 15.78
C GLY A 201 35.36 -5.84 15.61
N SER A 202 34.81 -5.98 14.40
CA SER A 202 33.43 -6.45 14.20
C SER A 202 33.24 -7.98 14.27
N ALA A 203 34.29 -8.80 14.13
CA ALA A 203 34.12 -10.26 14.17
C ALA A 203 34.00 -10.81 15.62
N GLY A 204 34.71 -10.22 16.59
CA GLY A 204 34.75 -10.67 17.98
C GLY A 204 33.79 -9.95 18.94
N LYS A 205 33.35 -8.72 18.61
CA LYS A 205 32.48 -7.91 19.49
C LYS A 205 30.98 -8.19 19.35
N ARG A 206 30.54 -8.91 18.31
CA ARG A 206 29.12 -9.30 18.11
C ARG A 206 28.58 -10.21 19.22
N LEU A 207 29.46 -10.93 19.95
CA LEU A 207 29.07 -11.87 21.00
C LEU A 207 29.01 -11.25 22.41
N PHE A 208 29.54 -10.03 22.60
CA PHE A 208 29.68 -9.37 23.92
C PHE A 208 28.82 -8.11 24.11
N GLN A 209 27.94 -7.75 23.17
CA GLN A 209 26.82 -6.84 23.46
C GLN A 209 25.73 -7.58 24.27
N MET A 210 26.13 -8.10 25.43
CA MET A 210 25.25 -8.77 26.40
C MET A 210 24.34 -7.73 27.06
N LYS A 211 23.03 -8.05 27.10
CA LYS A 211 22.00 -7.61 28.05
C LYS A 211 22.07 -6.14 28.50
N GLY A 212 21.19 -5.31 27.94
CA GLY A 212 20.89 -3.97 28.46
C GLY A 212 21.20 -2.82 27.50
N SER A 213 21.39 -3.14 26.22
CA SER A 213 21.50 -2.15 25.15
C SER A 213 20.23 -1.31 25.03
N VAL A 214 20.32 -0.12 24.41
CA VAL A 214 19.16 0.75 24.20
C VAL A 214 18.06 0.03 23.42
N ILE A 215 18.42 -0.81 22.44
CA ILE A 215 17.46 -1.64 21.71
C ILE A 215 16.75 -2.66 22.60
N ASP A 216 17.43 -3.26 23.59
CA ASP A 216 16.79 -4.18 24.54
C ASP A 216 15.76 -3.45 25.42
N ARG A 217 16.08 -2.21 25.82
CA ARG A 217 15.17 -1.36 26.60
C ARG A 217 13.96 -0.91 25.77
N MET A 218 14.19 -0.54 24.50
CA MET A 218 13.12 -0.26 23.54
C MET A 218 12.23 -1.49 23.35
N ARG A 219 12.81 -2.68 23.15
CA ARG A 219 12.06 -3.94 23.07
C ARG A 219 11.24 -4.19 24.33
N ALA A 220 11.80 -4.01 25.51
CA ALA A 220 11.06 -4.16 26.77
C ALA A 220 9.89 -3.17 26.91
N ASP A 221 10.05 -1.94 26.42
CA ASP A 221 9.02 -0.90 26.51
C ASP A 221 7.92 -1.02 25.45
N PHE A 222 8.26 -1.52 24.24
CA PHE A 222 7.39 -1.44 23.05
C PHE A 222 6.99 -2.79 22.45
N THR A 223 7.46 -3.92 22.99
CA THR A 223 6.98 -5.26 22.61
C THR A 223 5.62 -5.52 23.26
N LEU A 224 4.55 -5.11 22.57
CA LEU A 224 3.18 -5.44 22.94
C LEU A 224 2.77 -6.79 22.33
N ALA A 225 1.99 -7.59 23.06
CA ALA A 225 1.40 -8.85 22.59
C ALA A 225 2.39 -9.88 22.00
N LYS A 226 3.63 -9.94 22.52
CA LYS A 226 4.72 -10.83 22.05
C LYS A 226 5.22 -10.58 20.62
N ARG A 227 4.86 -9.45 19.98
CA ARG A 227 5.40 -9.08 18.66
C ARG A 227 6.52 -8.05 18.83
N ASP A 228 7.72 -8.39 18.37
CA ASP A 228 8.86 -7.46 18.43
C ASP A 228 8.74 -6.36 17.38
N ARG A 229 8.43 -5.15 17.86
CA ARG A 229 8.21 -3.93 17.07
C ARG A 229 9.47 -3.07 16.90
N CYS A 230 10.62 -3.52 17.40
CA CYS A 230 11.86 -2.76 17.37
C CYS A 230 12.90 -3.47 16.51
N VAL A 231 13.66 -2.71 15.74
CA VAL A 231 14.76 -3.22 14.92
C VAL A 231 15.94 -2.25 14.96
N GLN A 232 17.15 -2.80 15.00
CA GLN A 232 18.37 -2.02 14.92
C GLN A 232 18.97 -2.15 13.52
N LEU A 233 19.21 -1.01 12.87
CA LEU A 233 19.87 -0.91 11.58
C LEU A 233 21.27 -0.33 11.78
N ASN A 234 22.29 -1.15 11.53
CA ASN A 234 23.68 -0.68 11.52
C ASN A 234 24.02 -0.23 10.09
N TYR A 235 24.00 1.08 9.86
CA TYR A 235 24.20 1.70 8.55
C TYR A 235 25.62 2.25 8.42
N VAL A 236 26.35 1.81 7.40
CA VAL A 236 27.70 2.32 7.10
C VAL A 236 27.57 3.46 6.09
N THR A 237 28.03 4.64 6.48
CA THR A 237 28.04 5.83 5.62
C THR A 237 29.02 5.64 4.44
N GLY A 238 28.74 6.25 3.29
CA GLY A 238 29.63 6.18 2.11
C GLY A 238 29.35 5.06 1.10
N GLY A 239 28.16 4.45 1.11
CA GLY A 239 27.70 3.54 0.05
C GLY A 239 28.28 2.13 0.09
N GLN A 240 28.86 1.73 1.24
CA GLN A 240 29.34 0.38 1.52
C GLN A 240 28.46 -0.29 2.57
N ASP A 241 27.13 -0.15 2.46
CA ASP A 241 26.20 -0.76 3.40
C ASP A 241 26.03 -2.26 3.10
N ASP A 242 26.34 -3.10 4.10
CA ASP A 242 26.18 -4.55 4.03
C ASP A 242 24.68 -4.91 3.82
N PRO A 243 24.31 -5.62 2.73
CA PRO A 243 22.94 -6.07 2.51
C PRO A 243 22.38 -6.86 3.71
N ALA A 244 23.23 -7.57 4.46
CA ALA A 244 22.80 -8.33 5.61
C ALA A 244 22.26 -7.46 6.76
N ALA A 245 22.71 -6.20 6.88
CA ALA A 245 22.24 -5.26 7.90
C ALA A 245 20.76 -4.88 7.72
N TRP A 246 20.24 -4.98 6.49
CA TRP A 246 18.85 -4.66 6.17
C TRP A 246 17.90 -5.85 6.30
N THR A 247 18.42 -7.08 6.39
CA THR A 247 17.61 -8.31 6.36
C THR A 247 16.52 -8.32 7.43
N GLU A 248 16.85 -7.96 8.68
CA GLU A 248 15.88 -7.95 9.78
C GLU A 248 14.79 -6.89 9.57
N LEU A 249 15.18 -5.68 9.16
CA LEU A 249 14.26 -4.58 8.88
C LEU A 249 13.29 -4.93 7.75
N ILE A 250 13.81 -5.43 6.63
CA ILE A 250 12.99 -5.83 5.48
C ILE A 250 12.09 -7.01 5.84
N ALA A 251 12.57 -7.98 6.62
CA ALA A 251 11.73 -9.10 7.08
C ALA A 251 10.55 -8.61 7.93
N LYS A 252 10.78 -7.70 8.89
CA LYS A 252 9.72 -7.11 9.72
C LYS A 252 8.75 -6.25 8.91
N ILE A 253 9.23 -5.49 7.92
CA ILE A 253 8.36 -4.74 7.00
C ILE A 253 7.44 -5.69 6.24
N LYS A 254 7.98 -6.77 5.65
CA LYS A 254 7.18 -7.77 4.92
C LYS A 254 6.14 -8.43 5.83
N ASP A 255 6.53 -8.83 7.03
CA ASP A 255 5.63 -9.46 8.01
C ASP A 255 4.49 -8.51 8.44
N ALA A 256 4.81 -7.23 8.69
CA ALA A 256 3.81 -6.22 9.01
C ALA A 256 2.85 -5.94 7.84
N ILE A 257 3.37 -5.91 6.61
CA ILE A 257 2.54 -5.75 5.41
C ILE A 257 1.56 -6.91 5.27
N ILE A 258 2.04 -8.15 5.40
CA ILE A 258 1.20 -9.35 5.32
C ILE A 258 0.15 -9.39 6.43
N THR A 259 0.52 -9.02 7.66
CA THR A 259 -0.44 -8.99 8.77
C THR A 259 -1.53 -7.95 8.55
N THR A 260 -1.14 -6.76 8.06
CA THR A 260 -2.11 -5.69 7.74
C THR A 260 -3.01 -6.08 6.58
N LEU A 261 -2.47 -6.77 5.57
CA LEU A 261 -3.27 -7.29 4.46
C LEU A 261 -4.31 -8.28 4.97
N ASP A 262 -3.91 -9.28 5.76
CA ASP A 262 -4.81 -10.32 6.26
C ASP A 262 -5.95 -9.73 7.09
N SER A 263 -5.64 -8.82 8.01
CA SER A 263 -6.67 -8.19 8.85
C SER A 263 -7.63 -7.32 8.04
N ARG A 264 -7.14 -6.51 7.10
CA ARG A 264 -7.99 -5.66 6.26
C ARG A 264 -8.86 -6.46 5.31
N ILE A 265 -8.32 -7.52 4.72
CA ILE A 265 -9.10 -8.41 3.86
C ILE A 265 -10.16 -9.15 4.68
N ALA A 266 -9.84 -9.56 5.91
CA ALA A 266 -10.80 -10.22 6.82
C ALA A 266 -11.98 -9.29 7.14
N ASP A 267 -11.68 -8.08 7.59
CA ASP A 267 -12.68 -7.03 7.84
C ASP A 267 -13.55 -6.82 6.61
N ARG A 268 -12.93 -6.72 5.44
CA ARG A 268 -13.65 -6.46 4.20
C ARG A 268 -14.59 -7.64 3.87
N ILE A 269 -14.11 -8.87 3.97
CA ILE A 269 -14.92 -10.06 3.71
C ILE A 269 -16.09 -10.16 4.69
N ASP A 270 -15.90 -9.83 5.95
CA ASP A 270 -17.00 -9.82 6.92
C ASP A 270 -18.06 -8.76 6.57
N ASP A 271 -17.66 -7.61 6.03
CA ASP A 271 -18.60 -6.61 5.51
C ASP A 271 -19.36 -7.11 4.25
N VAL A 272 -18.74 -7.93 3.38
CA VAL A 272 -19.47 -8.65 2.31
C VAL A 272 -20.54 -9.54 2.93
N ARG A 273 -20.12 -10.42 3.84
CA ARG A 273 -21.00 -11.44 4.44
C ARG A 273 -22.20 -10.80 5.13
N ARG A 274 -22.00 -9.70 5.84
CA ARG A 274 -23.09 -8.92 6.47
C ARG A 274 -24.07 -8.38 5.43
N THR A 275 -23.55 -7.78 4.37
CA THR A 275 -24.37 -7.21 3.30
C THR A 275 -25.14 -8.32 2.56
N GLU A 276 -24.48 -9.45 2.30
CA GLU A 276 -25.08 -10.61 1.63
C GLU A 276 -26.18 -11.27 2.46
N ALA A 277 -26.00 -11.40 3.78
CA ALA A 277 -27.02 -11.92 4.68
C ALA A 277 -28.32 -11.09 4.69
N GLN A 278 -28.23 -9.81 4.30
CA GLN A 278 -29.37 -8.89 4.21
C GLN A 278 -30.04 -8.88 2.84
N ARG A 279 -29.67 -9.77 1.90
CA ARG A 279 -30.19 -9.79 0.52
C ARG A 279 -31.71 -9.93 0.42
N ALA A 280 -32.35 -10.57 1.39
CA ALA A 280 -33.80 -10.72 1.46
C ALA A 280 -34.53 -9.51 2.06
N VAL A 281 -33.80 -8.55 2.65
CA VAL A 281 -34.38 -7.38 3.32
C VAL A 281 -34.73 -6.31 2.29
N PRO A 282 -35.96 -5.76 2.30
CA PRO A 282 -36.33 -4.63 1.45
C PRO A 282 -35.43 -3.42 1.72
N GLY A 283 -34.83 -2.86 0.67
CA GLY A 283 -33.86 -1.77 0.78
C GLY A 283 -32.40 -2.19 0.63
N TRP A 284 -32.13 -3.50 0.51
CA TRP A 284 -30.82 -3.99 0.07
C TRP A 284 -30.48 -3.48 -1.34
N ASN A 285 -29.21 -3.16 -1.56
CA ASN A 285 -28.72 -2.59 -2.80
C ASN A 285 -27.58 -3.44 -3.39
N PHE A 286 -27.78 -3.95 -4.61
CA PHE A 286 -26.80 -4.78 -5.30
C PHE A 286 -25.52 -4.01 -5.65
N CYS A 287 -25.63 -2.77 -6.12
CA CYS A 287 -24.49 -1.91 -6.47
C CYS A 287 -23.56 -1.69 -5.26
N THR A 288 -24.13 -1.46 -4.07
CA THR A 288 -23.35 -1.37 -2.82
C THR A 288 -22.62 -2.67 -2.52
N PHE A 289 -23.30 -3.82 -2.60
CA PHE A 289 -22.68 -5.14 -2.42
C PHE A 289 -21.56 -5.40 -3.45
N PHE A 290 -21.79 -5.01 -4.70
CA PHE A 290 -20.88 -5.24 -5.80
C PHE A 290 -19.58 -4.44 -5.63
N VAL A 291 -19.67 -3.12 -5.46
CA VAL A 291 -18.49 -2.24 -5.28
C VAL A 291 -17.70 -2.62 -4.04
N LEU A 292 -18.43 -3.00 -2.98
CA LEU A 292 -17.82 -3.67 -1.86
C LEU A 292 -16.99 -4.85 -2.40
N LYS A 293 -17.60 -5.90 -2.97
CA LYS A 293 -16.89 -7.17 -3.26
C LYS A 293 -15.76 -6.99 -4.29
N GLU A 294 -15.94 -6.10 -5.25
CA GLU A 294 -14.92 -5.61 -6.19
C GLU A 294 -13.69 -5.07 -5.44
N SER A 295 -13.86 -4.30 -4.37
CA SER A 295 -12.72 -3.74 -3.62
C SER A 295 -11.77 -4.80 -3.05
N ILE A 296 -12.25 -6.02 -2.80
CA ILE A 296 -11.41 -7.17 -2.41
C ILE A 296 -10.59 -7.65 -3.61
N ALA A 297 -11.21 -7.76 -4.79
CA ALA A 297 -10.54 -8.18 -6.02
C ALA A 297 -9.42 -7.19 -6.40
N GLU A 298 -9.70 -5.88 -6.34
CA GLU A 298 -8.72 -4.81 -6.58
C GLU A 298 -7.56 -4.84 -5.57
N SER A 299 -7.86 -5.22 -4.33
CA SER A 299 -6.84 -5.38 -3.30
C SER A 299 -5.90 -6.54 -3.62
N PHE A 300 -6.42 -7.64 -4.15
CA PHE A 300 -5.60 -8.76 -4.62
C PHE A 300 -4.80 -8.41 -5.87
N GLU A 301 -5.39 -7.67 -6.79
CA GLU A 301 -4.69 -7.18 -7.99
C GLU A 301 -3.50 -6.29 -7.64
N GLY A 302 -3.67 -5.30 -6.75
CA GLY A 302 -2.56 -4.44 -6.32
C GLY A 302 -1.50 -5.18 -5.50
N MET A 303 -1.84 -6.27 -4.82
CA MET A 303 -0.87 -7.18 -4.19
C MET A 303 -0.28 -8.21 -5.19
N THR A 304 -0.60 -8.13 -6.49
CA THR A 304 -0.20 -9.07 -7.56
C THR A 304 -0.67 -10.52 -7.37
N LEU A 305 -1.70 -10.73 -6.56
CA LEU A 305 -2.35 -12.02 -6.32
C LEU A 305 -3.45 -12.27 -7.34
N LEU A 306 -3.07 -12.35 -8.62
CA LEU A 306 -4.00 -12.38 -9.75
C LEU A 306 -4.96 -13.57 -9.70
N ASP A 307 -4.52 -14.75 -9.26
CA ASP A 307 -5.38 -15.93 -9.12
C ASP A 307 -6.50 -15.70 -8.10
N ALA A 308 -6.21 -14.98 -7.01
CA ALA A 308 -7.21 -14.67 -5.99
C ALA A 308 -8.16 -13.56 -6.45
N ALA A 309 -7.64 -12.57 -7.19
CA ALA A 309 -8.45 -11.53 -7.82
C ALA A 309 -9.44 -12.13 -8.82
N LEU A 310 -8.96 -13.00 -9.72
CA LEU A 310 -9.78 -13.65 -10.74
C LEU A 310 -10.95 -14.42 -10.12
N LEU A 311 -10.70 -15.17 -9.04
CA LEU A 311 -11.76 -15.89 -8.33
C LEU A 311 -12.87 -14.93 -7.83
N GLN A 312 -12.48 -13.78 -7.26
CA GLN A 312 -13.45 -12.79 -6.80
C GLN A 312 -14.24 -12.18 -7.95
N TYR A 313 -13.59 -11.89 -9.09
CA TYR A 313 -14.27 -11.38 -10.29
C TYR A 313 -15.23 -12.41 -10.89
N THR A 314 -14.87 -13.69 -10.97
CA THR A 314 -15.79 -14.75 -11.44
C THR A 314 -17.02 -14.88 -10.54
N GLU A 315 -16.86 -14.78 -9.22
CA GLU A 315 -18.01 -14.80 -8.29
C GLU A 315 -18.91 -13.57 -8.44
N LEU A 316 -18.32 -12.40 -8.71
CA LEU A 316 -19.05 -11.16 -9.00
C LEU A 316 -19.86 -11.27 -10.29
N GLU A 317 -19.24 -11.78 -11.35
CA GLU A 317 -19.89 -12.01 -12.65
C GLU A 317 -21.09 -12.96 -12.50
N ALA A 318 -20.91 -14.08 -11.79
CA ALA A 318 -22.00 -15.02 -11.50
C ALA A 318 -23.14 -14.36 -10.71
N SER A 319 -22.80 -13.52 -9.71
CA SER A 319 -23.77 -12.77 -8.92
C SER A 319 -24.57 -11.77 -9.77
N PHE A 320 -23.91 -11.11 -10.71
CA PHE A 320 -24.52 -10.19 -11.66
C PHE A 320 -25.47 -10.91 -12.62
N TYR A 321 -25.07 -12.05 -13.19
CA TYR A 321 -25.96 -12.87 -14.04
C TYR A 321 -27.21 -13.33 -13.31
N GLN A 322 -27.10 -13.68 -12.02
CA GLN A 322 -28.26 -14.04 -11.22
C GLN A 322 -29.25 -12.88 -11.11
N VAL A 323 -28.78 -11.66 -10.83
CA VAL A 323 -29.63 -10.46 -10.75
C VAL A 323 -30.31 -10.17 -12.08
N LEU A 324 -29.58 -10.31 -13.19
CA LEU A 324 -30.17 -10.16 -14.54
C LEU A 324 -31.28 -11.18 -14.79
N LYS A 325 -31.08 -12.45 -14.39
CA LYS A 325 -32.09 -13.52 -14.56
C LYS A 325 -33.33 -13.28 -13.71
N GLU A 326 -33.15 -12.79 -12.48
CA GLU A 326 -34.23 -12.44 -11.56
C GLU A 326 -35.00 -11.17 -12.01
N LYS A 327 -34.56 -10.51 -13.09
CA LYS A 327 -35.12 -9.25 -13.64
C LYS A 327 -35.25 -8.14 -12.60
N ASN A 328 -34.47 -8.20 -11.54
CA ASN A 328 -34.47 -7.18 -10.51
C ASN A 328 -33.59 -6.00 -10.95
N LEU A 329 -34.03 -5.32 -12.01
CA LEU A 329 -33.31 -4.20 -12.63
C LEU A 329 -33.51 -2.88 -11.87
N SER A 330 -34.22 -2.91 -10.74
CA SER A 330 -34.55 -1.72 -9.94
C SER A 330 -33.31 -1.00 -9.38
N TRP A 331 -32.17 -1.71 -9.32
CA TRP A 331 -30.88 -1.17 -8.87
C TRP A 331 -30.03 -0.54 -9.98
N PHE A 332 -30.40 -0.75 -11.24
CA PHE A 332 -29.70 -0.17 -12.39
C PHE A 332 -30.49 1.03 -12.93
N GLY A 333 -29.78 1.95 -13.57
CA GLY A 333 -30.38 3.04 -14.32
C GLY A 333 -31.11 2.53 -15.57
N LYS A 334 -31.30 3.41 -16.56
CA LYS A 334 -31.92 3.03 -17.83
C LYS A 334 -31.14 1.89 -18.52
N LEU A 335 -31.86 1.01 -19.22
CA LEU A 335 -31.27 0.04 -20.15
C LEU A 335 -30.62 0.78 -21.33
N GLY A 336 -29.32 1.12 -21.23
CA GLY A 336 -28.48 1.41 -22.40
C GLY A 336 -27.50 2.58 -22.30
N GLY A 337 -26.37 2.42 -23.01
CA GLY A 337 -25.35 3.43 -23.34
C GLY A 337 -25.72 4.20 -24.61
N THR A 338 -26.73 5.07 -24.51
CA THR A 338 -27.16 5.95 -25.61
C THR A 338 -26.45 7.30 -25.58
N THR A 339 -25.39 7.42 -24.79
CA THR A 339 -24.58 8.64 -24.73
C THR A 339 -23.77 8.79 -26.03
N PRO A 340 -23.73 10.00 -26.64
CA PRO A 340 -22.96 10.22 -27.86
C PRO A 340 -21.49 9.78 -27.70
N GLY A 341 -21.01 8.90 -28.58
CA GLY A 341 -19.64 8.39 -28.58
C GLY A 341 -19.44 7.03 -27.93
N ASP A 342 -20.49 6.36 -27.41
CA ASP A 342 -20.44 4.95 -26.95
C ASP A 342 -20.21 3.94 -28.08
N ASP A 343 -20.48 4.36 -29.32
CA ASP A 343 -20.28 3.66 -30.59
C ASP A 343 -18.83 3.70 -31.12
N ALA A 344 -17.96 4.53 -30.55
CA ALA A 344 -16.58 4.74 -31.03
C ALA A 344 -15.50 4.52 -29.96
N ALA A 345 -15.87 3.98 -28.79
CA ALA A 345 -14.92 3.77 -27.70
C ALA A 345 -14.07 2.51 -27.91
N PRO A 346 -12.77 2.53 -27.54
CA PRO A 346 -12.01 1.30 -27.38
C PRO A 346 -12.76 0.39 -26.40
N LEU A 347 -12.96 -0.89 -26.76
CA LEU A 347 -13.74 -1.85 -25.97
C LEU A 347 -13.19 -2.09 -24.55
N LEU A 348 -11.99 -1.57 -24.22
CA LEU A 348 -11.27 -1.79 -22.97
C LEU A 348 -10.91 -0.47 -22.24
N SER A 349 -11.62 0.64 -22.50
CA SER A 349 -11.29 1.95 -21.88
C SER A 349 -12.13 2.25 -20.63
N VAL A 350 -11.61 1.86 -19.48
CA VAL A 350 -12.15 2.09 -18.12
C VAL A 350 -12.21 3.59 -17.73
N ILE A 351 -11.57 4.48 -18.50
CA ILE A 351 -11.35 5.90 -18.14
C ILE A 351 -12.45 6.82 -18.70
N LYS A 352 -13.37 6.30 -19.52
CA LYS A 352 -14.28 7.14 -20.31
C LYS A 352 -15.38 7.81 -19.49
N LYS A 353 -15.89 7.12 -18.47
CA LYS A 353 -16.95 7.62 -17.58
C LYS A 353 -16.57 7.35 -16.13
N PRO A 354 -17.06 8.13 -15.15
CA PRO A 354 -16.88 7.83 -13.73
C PRO A 354 -17.79 6.66 -13.32
N TYR A 355 -17.50 5.45 -13.81
CA TYR A 355 -18.35 4.26 -13.63
C TYR A 355 -18.62 3.96 -12.15
N ARG A 356 -17.60 4.11 -11.29
CA ARG A 356 -17.71 4.00 -9.82
C ARG A 356 -18.79 4.92 -9.22
N ASP A 357 -18.83 6.19 -9.63
CA ASP A 357 -19.81 7.16 -9.14
C ASP A 357 -21.22 6.88 -9.70
N LEU A 358 -21.30 6.36 -10.93
CA LEU A 358 -22.54 5.94 -11.57
C LEU A 358 -23.15 4.69 -10.90
N ILE A 359 -22.31 3.75 -10.46
CA ILE A 359 -22.74 2.56 -9.70
C ILE A 359 -23.30 2.98 -8.34
N MET A 360 -22.61 3.88 -7.63
CA MET A 360 -23.06 4.40 -6.34
C MET A 360 -24.39 5.16 -6.40
N SER A 361 -24.58 5.95 -7.45
CA SER A 361 -25.81 6.71 -7.66
C SER A 361 -26.97 5.85 -8.18
N ASN A 362 -26.75 4.54 -8.37
CA ASN A 362 -27.69 3.60 -9.00
C ASN A 362 -28.16 4.08 -10.39
N ASN A 363 -27.32 4.86 -11.08
CA ASN A 363 -27.64 5.45 -12.37
C ASN A 363 -26.83 4.81 -13.51
N ILE A 364 -25.93 3.88 -13.19
CA ILE A 364 -25.21 3.10 -14.19
C ILE A 364 -26.18 2.28 -15.02
N SER A 365 -26.00 2.32 -16.34
CA SER A 365 -26.77 1.47 -17.24
C SER A 365 -26.25 0.02 -17.17
N VAL A 366 -27.12 -0.95 -17.44
CA VAL A 366 -26.70 -2.37 -17.50
C VAL A 366 -25.60 -2.59 -18.54
N PHE A 367 -25.58 -1.79 -19.62
CA PHE A 367 -24.56 -1.85 -20.66
C PHE A 367 -23.22 -1.30 -20.18
N ASP A 368 -23.21 -0.15 -19.50
CA ASP A 368 -22.01 0.45 -18.91
C ASP A 368 -21.44 -0.42 -17.79
N PHE A 369 -22.32 -1.08 -17.02
CA PHE A 369 -21.91 -2.03 -15.99
C PHE A 369 -21.22 -3.26 -16.59
N ARG A 370 -21.76 -3.80 -17.69
CA ARG A 370 -21.07 -4.86 -18.43
C ARG A 370 -19.75 -4.40 -19.03
N TYR A 371 -19.71 -3.21 -19.61
CA TYR A 371 -18.52 -2.65 -20.24
C TYR A 371 -17.35 -2.46 -19.26
N GLU A 372 -17.62 -2.15 -17.99
CA GLU A 372 -16.57 -1.98 -16.97
C GLU A 372 -16.03 -3.32 -16.43
N TYR A 373 -16.83 -4.40 -16.51
CA TYR A 373 -16.57 -5.65 -15.78
C TYR A 373 -16.51 -6.95 -16.63
N ASP A 374 -16.75 -6.90 -17.95
CA ASP A 374 -16.37 -7.92 -18.95
C ASP A 374 -14.97 -7.63 -19.49
#